data_AF-A0A7C4P7D9-F1
#
_entry.id   AF-A0A7C4P7D9-F1
#
_cell.length_a   1.000
_cell.length_b   1.000
_cell.length_c   1.000
_cell.angle_alpha   90.00
_cell.angle_beta   90.00
_cell.angle_gamma   90.00
#
_symmetry.space_group_name_H-M   'P 1'
#
loop_
_entity.id
_entity.type
_entity.pdbx_description
1 polymer ?
#
loop_
_entity_poly.entity_id
_entity_poly.type
_entity_poly.pdbx_seq_one_letter_code
_entity_poly.pdbx_strand_id
1 'polypeptide(L)'
;MKNIILLFVAIYGSISCYTQEGWFFQNSGTGKSLLSSYFPNKEKGIVVGFDGCYVSTSNSDEDWEVNKLNTYNYLTDIFFSNNEKGWIIGESRVIYKTKNGGLEWFKQISAINSILRSLFSRFTRGSSSW
;
A
#
# COMPACT_ATOMS: atom_id res chain seq x y z
N MET A 1 -62.57 18.62 13.09
CA MET A 1 -61.92 19.70 13.86
C MET A 1 -60.68 19.15 14.52
N LYS A 2 -59.53 19.78 14.24
CA LYS A 2 -58.35 19.96 15.12
C LYS A 2 -57.46 18.75 15.43
N ASN A 3 -56.35 18.70 14.70
CA ASN A 3 -54.96 18.58 15.16
C ASN A 3 -54.65 17.59 16.30
N ILE A 4 -53.97 16.49 15.96
CA ILE A 4 -52.76 15.99 16.65
C ILE A 4 -51.87 15.37 15.55
N ILE A 5 -50.96 16.19 15.06
CA ILE A 5 -49.78 15.82 14.28
C ILE A 5 -48.61 15.89 15.27
N LEU A 6 -47.63 14.98 15.11
CA LEU A 6 -46.28 14.91 15.74
C LEU A 6 -46.16 14.18 17.09
N LEU A 7 -45.06 13.39 17.18
CA LEU A 7 -44.52 12.56 18.27
C LEU A 7 -44.94 11.07 18.11
N PHE A 8 -44.18 10.14 17.53
CA PHE A 8 -42.75 9.82 17.64
C PHE A 8 -42.34 8.83 16.50
N VAL A 9 -42.17 9.31 15.27
CA VAL A 9 -41.37 8.59 14.27
C VAL A 9 -40.42 9.60 13.62
N ALA A 10 -39.57 10.19 14.45
CA ALA A 10 -38.39 10.93 14.01
C ALA A 10 -37.17 9.99 14.00
N ILE A 11 -37.34 8.78 13.47
CA ILE A 11 -36.23 7.88 13.11
C ILE A 11 -36.17 7.80 11.59
N TYR A 12 -36.01 8.94 10.93
CA TYR A 12 -35.62 9.01 9.51
C TYR A 12 -34.85 10.32 9.28
N GLY A 13 -33.64 10.35 9.80
CA GLY A 13 -32.69 11.46 9.70
C GLY A 13 -31.47 11.03 10.51
N SER A 14 -30.57 10.19 10.02
CA SER A 14 -29.96 10.24 8.71
C SER A 14 -29.63 8.83 8.28
N ILE A 15 -30.31 8.32 7.25
CA ILE A 15 -29.68 7.29 6.44
C ILE A 15 -28.63 8.07 5.66
N SER A 16 -27.37 8.02 6.09
CA SER A 16 -26.26 8.35 5.21
C SER A 16 -26.19 7.23 4.18
N CYS A 17 -27.18 7.19 3.27
CA CYS A 17 -27.17 6.34 2.11
C CYS A 17 -26.25 7.04 1.12
N TYR A 18 -24.95 6.86 1.32
CA TYR A 18 -23.97 7.19 0.31
C TYR A 18 -24.00 6.07 -0.72
N THR A 19 -25.05 6.05 -1.57
CA THR A 19 -24.84 5.58 -2.93
C THR A 19 -24.11 6.72 -3.64
N GLN A 20 -22.81 6.86 -3.38
CA GLN A 20 -22.02 7.82 -4.13
C GLN A 20 -21.98 7.33 -5.58
N GLU A 21 -22.82 7.92 -6.42
CA GLU A 21 -22.78 7.72 -7.86
C GLU A 21 -21.76 8.70 -8.45
N GLY A 22 -20.73 8.17 -9.11
CA GLY A 22 -19.76 8.96 -9.87
C GLY A 22 -18.40 9.15 -9.19
N TRP A 23 -17.56 9.95 -9.82
CA TRP A 23 -16.20 10.23 -9.37
C TRP A 23 -16.19 11.42 -8.40
N PHE A 24 -15.61 11.21 -7.22
CA PHE A 24 -15.39 12.25 -6.22
C PHE A 24 -13.92 12.26 -5.80
N PHE A 25 -13.45 13.43 -5.35
CA PHE A 25 -12.09 13.56 -4.86
C PHE A 25 -11.94 12.79 -3.55
N GLN A 26 -10.83 12.08 -3.43
CA GLN A 26 -10.43 11.37 -2.23
C GLN A 26 -9.05 11.85 -1.80
N ASN A 27 -8.95 12.31 -0.55
CA ASN A 27 -7.70 12.77 0.00
C ASN A 27 -6.83 11.56 0.36
N SER A 28 -5.68 11.42 -0.29
CA SER A 28 -4.73 10.34 0.00
C SER A 28 -3.91 10.57 1.27
N GLY A 29 -3.99 11.76 1.88
CA GLY A 29 -3.18 12.17 3.02
C GLY A 29 -1.73 12.55 2.66
N THR A 30 -1.33 12.43 1.39
CA THR A 30 0.06 12.69 0.94
C THR A 30 0.12 13.64 -0.25
N GLY A 31 1.15 14.49 -0.27
CA GLY A 31 1.48 15.33 -1.43
C GLY A 31 2.34 14.63 -2.49
N LYS A 32 2.59 13.32 -2.34
CA LYS A 32 3.40 12.53 -3.29
C LYS A 32 2.54 12.02 -4.43
N SER A 33 3.14 11.97 -5.62
CA SER A 33 2.52 11.33 -6.79
C SER A 33 2.31 9.85 -6.52
N LEU A 34 1.09 9.39 -6.76
CA LEU A 34 0.67 7.99 -6.69
C LEU A 34 0.68 7.39 -8.09
N LEU A 35 1.19 6.16 -8.22
CA LEU A 35 1.52 5.55 -9.51
C LEU A 35 0.73 4.28 -9.81
N SER A 36 0.53 3.42 -8.81
CA SER A 36 -0.16 2.15 -8.98
C SER A 36 -0.95 1.81 -7.73
N SER A 37 -2.08 1.14 -7.90
CA SER A 37 -2.99 0.76 -6.83
C SER A 37 -3.38 -0.71 -6.94
N TYR A 38 -3.51 -1.38 -5.81
CA TYR A 38 -4.04 -2.73 -5.73
C TYR A 38 -5.10 -2.82 -4.63
N PHE A 39 -6.26 -3.39 -5.00
CA PHE A 39 -7.39 -3.61 -4.11
C PHE A 39 -7.69 -5.12 -4.05
N PRO A 40 -7.22 -5.85 -3.02
CA PRO A 40 -7.56 -7.27 -2.86
C PRO A 40 -9.06 -7.50 -2.66
N ASN A 41 -9.76 -6.51 -2.12
CA ASN A 41 -11.21 -6.54 -1.91
C ASN A 41 -11.74 -5.10 -1.79
N LYS A 42 -13.04 -4.96 -1.50
CA LYS A 42 -13.73 -3.66 -1.39
C LYS A 42 -13.32 -2.80 -0.18
N GLU A 43 -12.74 -3.39 0.85
CA GLU A 43 -12.40 -2.73 2.12
C GLU A 43 -10.92 -2.35 2.21
N LYS A 44 -10.07 -3.07 1.47
CA LYS A 44 -8.62 -2.91 1.54
C LYS A 44 -8.06 -2.42 0.23
N GLY A 45 -7.26 -1.38 0.30
CA GLY A 45 -6.55 -0.79 -0.82
C GLY A 45 -5.13 -0.43 -0.44
N ILE A 46 -4.20 -0.58 -1.38
CA ILE A 46 -2.82 -0.09 -1.24
C ILE A 46 -2.46 0.65 -2.51
N VAL A 47 -1.96 1.87 -2.37
CA VAL A 47 -1.48 2.70 -3.49
C VAL A 47 -0.04 3.09 -3.25
N VAL A 48 0.82 2.90 -4.25
CA VAL A 48 2.26 3.16 -4.16
C VAL A 48 2.63 4.42 -4.95
N GLY A 49 3.72 5.07 -4.56
CA GLY A 49 4.13 6.33 -5.16
C GLY A 49 5.60 6.70 -4.96
N PHE A 50 5.89 7.99 -5.06
CA PHE A 50 7.24 8.54 -4.99
C PHE A 50 7.84 8.49 -3.57
N ASP A 51 9.17 8.60 -3.49
CA ASP A 51 9.95 8.69 -2.25
C ASP A 51 9.72 7.55 -1.23
N GLY A 52 9.46 6.34 -1.73
CA GLY A 52 9.12 5.19 -0.90
C GLY A 52 7.75 5.28 -0.21
N CYS A 53 6.92 6.25 -0.59
CA CYS A 53 5.59 6.47 -0.04
C CYS A 53 4.61 5.44 -0.58
N TYR A 54 3.81 4.86 0.30
CA TYR A 54 2.59 4.17 -0.07
C TYR A 54 1.48 4.58 0.89
N VAL A 55 0.24 4.54 0.42
CA VAL A 55 -0.94 4.74 1.26
C VAL A 55 -1.74 3.46 1.30
N SER A 56 -2.36 3.17 2.43
CA SER A 56 -3.17 1.97 2.59
C SER A 56 -4.43 2.28 3.38
N THR A 57 -5.49 1.53 3.08
CA THR A 57 -6.74 1.57 3.83
C THR A 57 -7.20 0.16 4.16
N SER A 58 -7.96 0.03 5.24
CA SER A 58 -8.51 -1.26 5.73
C SER A 58 -10.02 -1.24 5.97
N ASN A 59 -10.62 -0.06 5.86
CA ASN A 59 -12.05 0.20 5.83
C ASN A 59 -12.35 0.86 4.48
N SER A 60 -13.49 0.54 3.86
CA SER A 60 -13.94 1.20 2.63
C SER A 60 -14.20 2.70 2.78
N ASP A 61 -14.01 3.25 3.98
CA ASP A 61 -14.60 4.49 4.46
C ASP A 61 -13.55 5.61 4.54
N GLU A 62 -12.85 5.84 3.44
CA GLU A 62 -12.06 7.05 3.12
C GLU A 62 -10.81 7.35 3.99
N ASP A 63 -10.51 6.54 5.00
CA ASP A 63 -9.31 6.69 5.82
C ASP A 63 -8.07 6.05 5.17
N TRP A 64 -7.26 6.88 4.51
CA TRP A 64 -5.96 6.47 3.95
C TRP A 64 -4.82 6.75 4.93
N GLU A 65 -4.09 5.71 5.32
CA GLU A 65 -2.90 5.82 6.13
C GLU A 65 -1.65 5.99 5.26
N VAL A 66 -0.91 7.08 5.50
CA VAL A 66 0.36 7.34 4.81
C VAL A 66 1.49 6.57 5.47
N ASN A 67 2.15 5.73 4.69
CA ASN A 67 3.23 4.87 5.10
C ASN A 67 4.48 5.10 4.24
N LYS A 68 5.63 4.68 4.77
CA LYS A 68 6.92 4.82 4.07
C LYS A 68 7.77 3.58 4.24
N LEU A 69 8.23 3.04 3.11
CA LEU A 69 9.25 2.00 3.08
C LEU A 69 10.64 2.61 3.31
N ASN A 70 11.60 1.80 3.77
CA ASN A 70 12.99 2.22 3.98
C ASN A 70 13.77 2.40 2.66
N THR A 71 13.31 3.33 1.82
CA THR A 71 13.86 3.73 0.52
C THR A 71 13.36 5.14 0.17
N TYR A 72 14.13 5.85 -0.65
CA TYR A 72 13.71 7.13 -1.25
C TYR A 72 13.43 6.99 -2.76
N ASN A 73 13.57 5.79 -3.32
CA ASN A 73 13.25 5.54 -4.73
C ASN A 73 11.73 5.46 -4.94
N TYR A 74 11.30 5.65 -6.19
CA TYR A 74 9.90 5.54 -6.56
C TYR A 74 9.42 4.09 -6.54
N LEU A 75 8.23 3.88 -5.97
CA LEU A 75 7.54 2.60 -5.97
C LEU A 75 6.61 2.58 -7.19
N THR A 76 7.00 1.85 -8.21
CA THR A 76 6.40 1.96 -9.55
C THR A 76 5.21 1.03 -9.74
N ASP A 77 5.17 -0.10 -9.02
CA ASP A 77 4.08 -1.05 -9.15
C ASP A 77 3.89 -1.89 -7.89
N ILE A 78 2.67 -2.43 -7.74
CA ILE A 78 2.25 -3.28 -6.64
C ILE A 78 1.38 -4.43 -7.15
N PHE A 79 1.67 -5.64 -6.67
CA PHE A 79 0.96 -6.84 -7.08
C PHE A 79 0.82 -7.81 -5.91
N PHE A 80 -0.31 -8.52 -5.84
CA PHE A 80 -0.52 -9.62 -4.91
C PHE A 80 -0.90 -10.90 -5.66
N SER A 81 -0.28 -12.01 -5.24
CA SER A 81 -0.64 -13.35 -5.73
C SER A 81 -1.86 -13.94 -5.01
N ASN A 82 -2.12 -13.46 -3.79
CA ASN A 82 -3.29 -13.77 -2.97
C ASN A 82 -3.42 -12.69 -1.87
N ASN A 83 -4.39 -12.83 -0.96
CA ASN A 83 -4.66 -11.82 0.08
C ASN A 83 -3.50 -11.59 1.08
N GLU A 84 -2.49 -12.46 1.11
CA GLU A 84 -1.38 -12.40 2.06
C GLU A 84 -0.03 -12.03 1.41
N LYS A 85 0.23 -12.56 0.22
CA LYS A 85 1.54 -12.52 -0.45
C LYS A 85 1.50 -11.53 -1.60
N GLY A 86 2.24 -10.44 -1.42
CA GLY A 86 2.39 -9.39 -2.41
C GLY A 86 3.80 -8.83 -2.50
N TRP A 87 4.00 -8.02 -3.54
CA TRP A 87 5.26 -7.38 -3.89
C TRP A 87 5.01 -5.94 -4.27
N ILE A 88 5.95 -5.10 -3.86
CA ILE A 88 6.13 -3.75 -4.38
C ILE A 88 7.45 -3.73 -5.10
N ILE A 89 7.45 -3.22 -6.33
CA ILE A 89 8.66 -2.97 -7.09
C ILE A 89 8.85 -1.48 -7.30
N GLY A 90 10.09 -1.09 -7.60
CA GLY A 90 10.43 0.31 -7.82
C GLY A 90 11.76 0.47 -8.51
N GLU A 91 12.14 1.74 -8.68
CA GLU A 91 13.41 2.11 -9.27
C GLU A 91 14.61 1.60 -8.46
N SER A 92 15.80 1.65 -9.06
CA SER A 92 17.06 1.30 -8.37
C SER A 92 17.02 -0.08 -7.70
N ARG A 93 16.36 -1.06 -8.33
CA ARG A 93 16.23 -2.46 -7.87
C ARG A 93 15.47 -2.58 -6.55
N VAL A 94 14.52 -1.68 -6.28
CA VAL A 94 13.62 -1.80 -5.14
C VAL A 94 12.67 -2.98 -5.36
N ILE A 95 12.72 -3.93 -4.43
CA ILE A 95 11.76 -5.02 -4.32
C ILE A 95 11.45 -5.19 -2.84
N TYR A 96 10.17 -5.09 -2.49
CA TYR A 96 9.65 -5.44 -1.17
C TYR A 96 8.65 -6.58 -1.32
N LYS A 97 8.58 -7.42 -0.30
CA LYS A 97 7.63 -8.54 -0.23
C LYS A 97 6.90 -8.50 1.09
N THR A 98 5.59 -8.74 1.05
CA THR A 98 4.77 -8.98 2.23
C THR A 98 4.32 -10.45 2.28
N LYS A 99 4.02 -10.92 3.48
CA LYS A 99 3.39 -12.23 3.73
C LYS A 99 2.12 -12.11 4.60
N ASN A 100 1.69 -10.89 4.91
CA ASN A 100 0.58 -10.58 5.79
C ASN A 100 -0.30 -9.47 5.19
N GLY A 101 -0.47 -9.48 3.87
CA GLY A 101 -1.40 -8.60 3.17
C GLY A 101 -0.94 -7.14 3.13
N GLY A 102 0.35 -6.85 3.31
CA GLY A 102 0.88 -5.49 3.29
C GLY A 102 0.86 -4.78 4.65
N LEU A 103 0.58 -5.50 5.75
CA LEU A 103 0.79 -4.97 7.10
C LEU A 103 2.30 -4.75 7.37
N GLU A 104 3.15 -5.65 6.85
CA GLU A 104 4.60 -5.51 6.91
C GLU A 104 5.24 -5.82 5.56
N TRP A 105 6.33 -5.12 5.27
CA TRP A 105 7.08 -5.22 4.01
C TRP A 105 8.56 -5.47 4.25
N PHE A 106 9.07 -6.55 3.66
CA PHE A 106 10.47 -6.96 3.81
C PHE A 106 11.22 -6.71 2.50
N LYS A 107 12.28 -5.90 2.57
CA LYS A 107 13.16 -5.63 1.43
C LYS A 107 13.81 -6.94 0.95
N GLN A 108 13.68 -7.22 -0.34
CA GLN A 108 14.33 -8.37 -0.97
C GLN A 108 15.67 -7.92 -1.56
N ILE A 109 16.74 -8.59 -1.15
CA ILE A 109 18.06 -8.37 -1.75
C ILE A 109 18.09 -9.22 -3.03
N SER A 110 18.31 -8.57 -4.18
CA SER A 110 18.44 -9.30 -5.45
C SER A 110 19.51 -10.40 -5.34
N ALA A 111 19.23 -11.57 -5.93
CA ALA A 111 20.18 -12.69 -5.94
C ALA A 111 21.54 -12.30 -6.52
N ILE A 112 21.58 -11.32 -7.44
CA ILE A 112 22.80 -10.78 -8.03
C ILE A 112 23.73 -10.20 -6.95
N ASN A 113 23.22 -9.46 -5.97
CA ASN A 113 24.06 -8.90 -4.89
C ASN A 113 24.57 -9.98 -3.93
N SER A 114 23.75 -11.02 -3.67
CA SER A 114 24.16 -12.15 -2.85
C SER A 114 25.25 -12.98 -3.53
N ILE A 115 25.08 -13.26 -4.82
CA ILE A 115 26.05 -13.97 -5.66
C ILE A 115 27.35 -13.16 -5.76
N LEU A 116 27.29 -11.85 -6.06
CA LEU A 116 28.49 -11.01 -6.14
C LEU A 116 29.24 -10.93 -4.80
N ARG A 117 28.53 -10.81 -3.67
CA ARG A 117 29.15 -10.87 -2.34
C ARG A 117 29.79 -12.22 -2.04
N SER A 118 29.14 -13.31 -2.46
CA SER A 118 29.67 -14.67 -2.33
C SER A 118 30.90 -14.90 -3.22
N LEU A 119 30.86 -14.43 -4.46
CA LEU A 119 32.00 -14.50 -5.37
C LEU A 119 33.17 -13.67 -4.82
N PHE A 120 32.91 -12.42 -4.43
CA PHE A 120 33.95 -11.54 -3.87
C PHE A 120 34.62 -12.14 -2.63
N SER A 121 33.85 -12.72 -1.70
CA SER A 121 34.41 -13.38 -0.51
C SER A 121 35.21 -14.65 -0.81
N ARG A 122 34.93 -15.34 -1.93
CA ARG A 122 35.72 -16.47 -2.40
C ARG A 122 37.03 -16.03 -3.06
N PHE A 123 37.02 -14.93 -3.81
CA PHE A 123 38.24 -14.41 -4.45
C PHE A 123 39.21 -13.77 -3.45
N THR A 124 38.72 -13.08 -2.41
CA THR A 124 39.60 -12.48 -1.39
C THR A 124 40.21 -13.48 -0.42
N ARG A 125 39.69 -14.72 -0.36
CA ARG A 125 40.30 -15.83 0.39
C ARG A 125 41.40 -16.57 -0.38
N GLY A 126 41.61 -16.24 -1.66
CA GLY A 126 42.59 -16.90 -2.53
C GLY A 126 43.86 -16.09 -2.82
N SER A 127 43.99 -14.87 -2.29
CA SER A 127 45.11 -13.96 -2.60
C SER A 127 45.95 -13.60 -1.37
N SER A 128 46.28 -14.58 -0.53
CA SER A 128 47.23 -14.41 0.57
C SER A 128 48.26 -15.52 0.58
N SER A 129 49.12 -15.52 -0.44
CA SER A 129 50.44 -16.17 -0.41
C SER A 129 51.21 -15.77 -1.68
N TRP A 130 51.92 -14.64 -1.59
CA TRP A 130 53.18 -14.39 -2.29
C TRP A 130 54.13 -13.78 -1.27
#